data_AF-A0A1Z4BZN8-F1
#
_entry.id   AF-A0A1Z4BZN8-F1
#
_cell.length_a   1.000
_cell.length_b   1.000
_cell.length_c   1.000
_cell.angle_alpha   90.00
_cell.angle_beta   90.00
_cell.angle_gamma   90.00
#
_symmetry.space_group_name_H-M   'P 1'
#
loop_
_entity.id
_entity.type
_entity.pdbx_description
1 polymer ?
#
loop_
_entity_poly.entity_id
_entity_poly.type
_entity_poly.pdbx_seq_one_letter_code
_entity_poly.pdbx_strand_id
1 'polypeptide(L)'
;MTRLHNAFLSLLHIWQGLKDENLHWQSNRHAQQARLRHAQALADQALTAELAQKTAQLAHDLALLKTQHDTELELLKTRCQQDIKDYRHYLKSLDQLKQSIAASYRHLPEAVVFTIHHHAKQLLNQMWECDDFQQKMHYEMQLLHFMTTVHDEARLHKEGQGQSRLPEKTLSLLQQD
;
A
#
# COMPACT_ATOMS: atom_id res chain seq x y z
N MET A 1 -40.82 -70.38 -66.65
CA MET A 1 -40.85 -68.93 -66.31
C MET A 1 -40.77 -68.63 -64.80
N THR A 2 -40.59 -69.60 -63.91
CA THR A 2 -40.58 -69.42 -62.45
C THR A 2 -39.21 -69.00 -61.85
N ARG A 3 -38.09 -69.31 -62.53
CA ARG A 3 -36.74 -68.97 -62.03
C ARG A 3 -36.36 -67.50 -62.17
N LEU A 4 -36.81 -66.84 -63.25
CA LEU A 4 -36.56 -65.40 -63.48
C LEU A 4 -37.35 -64.52 -62.51
N HIS A 5 -38.58 -64.94 -62.16
CA HIS A 5 -39.41 -64.21 -61.22
C HIS A 5 -38.83 -64.25 -59.78
N ASN A 6 -38.32 -65.41 -59.34
CA ASN A 6 -37.64 -65.53 -58.05
C ASN A 6 -36.33 -64.73 -57.99
N ALA A 7 -35.55 -64.68 -59.08
CA ALA A 7 -34.33 -63.88 -59.13
C ALA A 7 -34.63 -62.38 -59.03
N PHE A 8 -35.66 -61.90 -59.72
CA PHE A 8 -36.10 -60.50 -59.64
C PHE A 8 -36.59 -60.13 -58.24
N LEU A 9 -37.37 -61.01 -57.59
CA LEU A 9 -37.83 -60.81 -56.22
C LEU A 9 -36.66 -60.76 -55.22
N SER A 10 -35.65 -61.62 -55.38
CA SER A 10 -34.46 -61.58 -54.52
C SER A 10 -33.65 -60.28 -54.66
N LEU A 11 -33.50 -59.77 -55.88
CA LEU A 11 -32.84 -58.50 -56.16
C LEU A 11 -33.62 -57.31 -55.59
N LEU A 12 -34.95 -57.36 -55.67
CA LEU A 12 -35.82 -56.34 -55.09
C LEU A 12 -35.71 -56.32 -53.56
N HIS A 13 -35.63 -57.48 -52.92
CA HIS A 13 -35.41 -57.58 -51.47
C HIS A 13 -34.03 -57.08 -51.05
N ILE A 14 -32.97 -57.37 -51.82
CA ILE A 14 -31.63 -56.85 -51.54
C ILE A 14 -31.59 -55.33 -51.69
N TRP A 15 -32.22 -54.77 -52.74
CA TRP A 15 -32.34 -53.33 -52.91
C TRP A 15 -33.10 -52.71 -51.73
N GLN A 16 -34.27 -53.25 -51.38
CA GLN A 16 -35.05 -52.76 -50.25
C GLN A 16 -34.24 -52.80 -48.94
N GLY A 17 -33.53 -53.90 -48.67
CA GLY A 17 -32.63 -54.00 -47.52
C GLY A 17 -31.52 -52.95 -47.51
N LEU A 18 -30.83 -52.72 -48.63
CA LEU A 18 -29.80 -51.68 -48.75
C LEU A 18 -30.38 -50.27 -48.60
N LYS A 19 -31.58 -50.04 -49.13
CA LYS A 19 -32.28 -48.76 -49.00
C LYS A 19 -32.66 -48.52 -47.55
N ASP A 20 -33.17 -49.53 -46.86
CA ASP A 20 -33.58 -49.44 -45.46
C ASP A 20 -32.36 -49.26 -44.54
N GLU A 21 -31.26 -49.96 -44.80
CA GLU A 21 -29.98 -49.77 -44.09
C GLU A 21 -29.40 -48.37 -44.31
N ASN A 22 -29.44 -47.85 -45.54
CA ASN A 22 -28.98 -46.48 -45.83
C ASN A 22 -29.88 -45.44 -45.15
N LEU A 23 -31.21 -45.63 -45.17
CA LEU A 23 -32.14 -44.74 -44.45
C LEU A 23 -31.92 -44.79 -42.94
N HIS A 24 -31.70 -45.98 -42.37
CA HIS A 24 -31.35 -46.14 -40.95
C HIS A 24 -30.00 -45.47 -40.63
N TRP A 25 -29.00 -45.63 -41.49
CA TRP A 25 -27.70 -45.00 -41.32
C TRP A 25 -27.79 -43.46 -41.39
N GLN A 26 -28.54 -42.92 -42.35
CA GLN A 26 -28.78 -41.48 -42.47
C GLN A 26 -29.52 -40.94 -41.25
N SER A 27 -30.61 -41.60 -40.84
CA SER A 27 -31.40 -41.22 -39.67
C SER A 27 -30.55 -41.20 -38.39
N ASN A 28 -29.77 -42.27 -38.14
CA ASN A 28 -28.89 -42.36 -36.99
C ASN A 28 -27.78 -41.29 -37.01
N ARG A 29 -27.19 -41.03 -38.17
CA ARG A 29 -26.15 -40.00 -38.32
C ARG A 29 -26.70 -38.59 -38.10
N HIS A 30 -27.90 -38.29 -38.61
CA HIS A 30 -28.57 -37.03 -38.36
C HIS A 30 -28.91 -36.84 -36.87
N ALA A 31 -29.41 -37.88 -36.21
CA ALA A 31 -29.69 -37.85 -34.78
C ALA A 31 -28.41 -37.63 -33.94
N GLN A 32 -27.31 -38.30 -34.29
CA GLN A 32 -26.02 -38.11 -33.63
C GLN A 32 -25.45 -36.71 -33.85
N GLN A 33 -25.52 -36.18 -35.08
CA GLN A 33 -25.07 -34.82 -35.37
C GLN A 33 -25.91 -33.76 -34.66
N ALA A 34 -27.22 -33.93 -34.58
CA ALA A 34 -28.09 -33.04 -33.82
C ALA A 34 -27.73 -33.04 -32.33
N ARG A 35 -27.52 -34.24 -31.74
CA ARG A 35 -27.07 -34.37 -30.35
C ARG A 35 -25.73 -33.69 -30.09
N LEU A 36 -24.75 -33.85 -30.98
CA LEU A 36 -23.44 -33.19 -30.86
C LEU A 36 -23.56 -31.67 -30.93
N ARG A 37 -24.35 -31.12 -31.87
CA ARG A 37 -24.58 -29.67 -31.97
C ARG A 37 -25.28 -29.12 -30.74
N HIS A 38 -26.26 -29.84 -30.20
CA HIS A 38 -26.93 -29.43 -28.96
C HIS A 38 -25.96 -29.47 -27.77
N ALA A 39 -25.15 -30.52 -27.64
CA ALA A 39 -24.14 -30.61 -26.59
C ALA A 39 -23.11 -29.48 -26.70
N GLN A 40 -22.64 -29.16 -27.90
CA GLN A 40 -21.74 -28.02 -28.15
C GLN A 40 -22.39 -26.70 -27.75
N ALA A 41 -23.62 -26.44 -28.20
CA ALA A 41 -24.32 -25.20 -27.85
C ALA A 41 -24.53 -25.05 -26.33
N LEU A 42 -24.82 -26.15 -25.62
CA LEU A 42 -24.95 -26.13 -24.17
C LEU A 42 -23.59 -25.91 -23.48
N ALA A 43 -22.53 -26.53 -23.97
CA ALA A 43 -21.18 -26.32 -23.45
C ALA A 43 -20.70 -24.88 -23.67
N ASP A 44 -20.97 -24.30 -24.85
CA ASP A 44 -20.66 -22.90 -25.16
C ASP A 44 -21.46 -21.93 -24.27
N GLN A 45 -22.74 -22.21 -24.03
CA GLN A 45 -23.57 -21.44 -23.10
C GLN A 45 -23.07 -21.54 -21.66
N ALA A 46 -22.68 -22.72 -21.20
CA ALA A 46 -22.12 -22.91 -19.87
C ALA A 46 -20.79 -22.16 -19.71
N LEU A 47 -19.91 -22.25 -20.71
CA LEU A 47 -18.62 -21.56 -20.71
C LEU A 47 -18.78 -20.04 -20.71
N THR A 48 -19.69 -19.50 -21.54
CA THR A 48 -19.95 -18.05 -21.56
C THR A 48 -20.54 -17.55 -20.25
N ALA A 49 -21.41 -18.33 -19.60
CA ALA A 49 -21.92 -18.02 -18.27
C ALA A 49 -20.82 -18.03 -17.20
N GLU A 50 -19.95 -19.03 -17.22
CA GLU A 50 -18.82 -19.12 -16.29
C GLU A 50 -17.84 -17.95 -16.49
N LEU A 51 -17.50 -17.62 -17.73
CA LEU A 51 -16.65 -16.46 -18.05
C LEU A 51 -17.30 -15.15 -17.58
N ALA A 52 -18.61 -14.96 -17.79
CA ALA A 52 -19.33 -13.79 -17.32
C ALA A 52 -19.30 -13.69 -15.78
N GLN A 53 -19.48 -14.81 -15.08
CA GLN A 53 -19.38 -14.85 -13.63
C GLN A 53 -17.97 -14.51 -13.15
N LYS A 54 -16.93 -15.11 -13.75
CA LYS A 54 -15.53 -14.88 -13.36
C LYS A 54 -15.08 -13.45 -13.65
N THR A 55 -15.47 -12.89 -14.79
CA THR A 55 -15.17 -11.49 -15.11
C THR A 55 -15.87 -10.52 -14.16
N ALA A 56 -17.13 -10.77 -13.79
CA ALA A 56 -17.83 -9.98 -12.78
C ALA A 56 -17.15 -10.08 -11.40
N GLN A 57 -16.74 -11.29 -10.98
CA GLN A 57 -16.02 -11.50 -9.74
C GLN A 57 -14.67 -10.77 -9.73
N LEU A 58 -13.87 -10.92 -10.78
CA LEU A 58 -12.58 -10.24 -10.90
C LEU A 58 -12.74 -8.72 -10.95
N ALA A 59 -13.76 -8.20 -11.63
CA ALA A 59 -14.04 -6.77 -11.66
C ALA A 59 -14.41 -6.23 -10.27
N HIS A 60 -15.18 -6.99 -9.50
CA HIS A 60 -15.50 -6.65 -8.12
C HIS A 60 -14.25 -6.67 -7.23
N ASP A 61 -13.46 -7.74 -7.30
CA ASP A 61 -12.24 -7.90 -6.50
C ASP A 61 -11.23 -6.78 -6.83
N LEU A 62 -11.07 -6.43 -8.11
CA LEU A 62 -10.24 -5.30 -8.54
C LEU A 62 -10.76 -3.96 -8.01
N ALA A 63 -12.08 -3.74 -8.01
CA ALA A 63 -12.65 -2.51 -7.47
C ALA A 63 -12.43 -2.40 -5.95
N LEU A 64 -12.55 -3.51 -5.24
CA LEU A 64 -12.30 -3.58 -3.79
C LEU A 64 -10.83 -3.32 -3.48
N LEU A 65 -9.91 -4.01 -4.15
CA LEU A 65 -8.45 -3.82 -4.02
C LEU A 65 -8.05 -2.37 -4.34
N LYS A 66 -8.58 -1.81 -5.42
CA LYS A 66 -8.31 -0.42 -5.80
C LYS A 66 -8.77 0.55 -4.72
N THR A 67 -9.98 0.35 -4.18
CA THR A 67 -10.51 1.21 -3.12
C THR A 67 -9.64 1.10 -1.86
N GLN A 68 -9.22 -0.10 -1.47
CA GLN A 68 -8.32 -0.31 -0.34
C GLN A 68 -7.00 0.43 -0.53
N HIS A 69 -6.32 0.24 -1.66
CA HIS A 69 -5.06 0.92 -1.93
C HIS A 69 -5.19 2.43 -2.04
N ASP A 70 -6.26 2.94 -2.65
CA ASP A 70 -6.54 4.38 -2.70
C ASP A 70 -6.72 4.93 -1.28
N THR A 71 -7.43 4.23 -0.40
CA THR A 71 -7.59 4.65 1.00
C THR A 71 -6.28 4.58 1.81
N GLU A 72 -5.48 3.52 1.65
CA GLU A 72 -4.18 3.37 2.30
C GLU A 72 -3.23 4.49 1.89
N LEU A 73 -3.23 4.84 0.60
CA LEU A 73 -2.40 5.89 0.04
C LEU A 73 -2.81 7.28 0.55
N GLU A 74 -4.10 7.57 0.66
CA GLU A 74 -4.59 8.84 1.24
C GLU A 74 -4.28 8.93 2.75
N LEU A 75 -4.39 7.83 3.49
CA LEU A 75 -3.99 7.77 4.89
C LEU A 75 -2.49 8.04 5.05
N LEU A 76 -1.66 7.42 4.20
CA LEU A 76 -0.21 7.61 4.23
C LEU A 76 0.17 9.05 3.85
N LYS A 77 -0.44 9.62 2.82
CA LYS A 77 -0.27 11.04 2.48
C LYS A 77 -0.63 11.96 3.63
N THR A 78 -1.76 11.70 4.28
CA THR A 78 -2.22 12.51 5.42
C THR A 78 -1.21 12.43 6.57
N ARG A 79 -0.72 11.24 6.88
CA ARG A 79 0.34 11.04 7.89
C ARG A 79 1.60 11.81 7.55
N CYS A 80 2.13 11.67 6.33
CA CYS A 80 3.32 12.40 5.91
C CYS A 80 3.13 13.93 5.97
N GLN A 81 1.94 14.44 5.64
CA GLN A 81 1.65 15.88 5.76
C GLN A 81 1.63 16.35 7.21
N GLN A 82 1.07 15.55 8.13
CA GLN A 82 1.10 15.82 9.56
C GLN A 82 2.53 15.78 10.08
N ASP A 83 3.30 14.75 9.74
CA ASP A 83 4.70 14.61 10.13
C ASP A 83 5.53 15.83 9.66
N ILE A 84 5.37 16.28 8.41
CA ILE A 84 6.05 17.48 7.90
C ILE A 84 5.64 18.73 8.69
N LYS A 85 4.36 18.86 9.04
CA LYS A 85 3.85 19.99 9.81
C LYS A 85 4.46 20.02 11.21
N ASP A 86 4.54 18.86 11.86
CA ASP A 86 5.08 18.72 13.20
C ASP A 86 6.59 19.01 13.20
N TYR A 87 7.33 18.46 12.24
CA TYR A 87 8.76 18.77 12.07
C TYR A 87 9.02 20.27 11.87
N ARG A 88 8.22 20.94 11.02
CA ARG A 88 8.30 22.40 10.84
C ARG A 88 7.99 23.15 12.13
N HIS A 89 7.04 22.67 12.92
CA HIS A 89 6.73 23.27 14.21
C HIS A 89 7.92 23.14 15.18
N TYR A 90 8.55 21.97 15.26
CA TYR A 90 9.77 21.77 16.06
C TYR A 90 10.90 22.71 15.65
N LEU A 91 11.17 22.84 14.35
CA LEU A 91 12.19 23.78 13.85
C LEU A 91 11.88 25.22 14.28
N LYS A 92 10.62 25.64 14.18
CA LYS A 92 10.21 26.98 14.63
C LYS A 92 10.42 27.17 16.14
N SER A 93 10.12 26.15 16.94
CA SER A 93 10.38 26.18 18.40
C SER A 93 11.87 26.25 18.71
N LEU A 94 12.74 25.58 17.93
CA LEU A 94 14.20 25.70 18.05
C LEU A 94 14.70 27.11 17.72
N ASP A 95 14.14 27.74 16.69
CA ASP A 95 14.46 29.13 16.34
C ASP A 95 14.00 30.11 17.43
N GLN A 96 12.83 29.89 18.01
CA GLN A 96 12.35 30.67 19.16
C GLN A 96 13.25 30.50 20.39
N LEU A 97 13.72 29.27 20.65
CA LEU A 97 14.67 29.02 21.73
C LEU A 97 15.98 29.79 21.50
N LYS A 98 16.53 29.75 20.28
CA LYS A 98 17.72 30.53 19.90
C LYS A 98 17.54 32.02 20.22
N GLN A 99 16.40 32.60 19.85
CA GLN A 99 16.06 34.00 20.15
C GLN A 99 15.94 34.25 21.66
N SER A 100 15.33 33.33 22.40
CA SER A 100 15.20 33.41 23.86
C SER A 100 16.55 33.39 24.56
N ILE A 101 17.48 32.52 24.14
CA ILE A 101 18.84 32.46 24.71
C ILE A 101 19.59 33.77 24.43
N ALA A 102 19.56 34.25 23.19
CA ALA A 102 20.21 35.50 22.81
C ALA A 102 19.66 36.71 23.61
N ALA A 103 18.35 36.71 23.91
CA ALA A 103 17.73 37.74 24.73
C ALA A 103 18.09 37.62 26.23
N SER A 104 18.13 36.41 26.77
CA SER A 104 18.46 36.14 28.18
C SER A 104 19.94 36.33 28.52
N TYR A 105 20.85 36.08 27.57
CA TYR A 105 22.30 36.20 27.75
C TYR A 105 22.92 37.17 26.74
N ARG A 106 22.79 38.47 26.99
CA ARG A 106 23.37 39.54 26.13
C ARG A 106 24.89 39.48 25.96
N HIS A 107 25.59 38.79 26.85
CA HIS A 107 27.05 38.65 26.84
C HIS A 107 27.52 37.29 26.32
N LEU A 108 26.61 36.39 25.92
CA LEU A 108 27.00 35.11 25.35
C LEU A 108 27.57 35.34 23.94
N PRO A 109 28.73 34.76 23.60
CA PRO A 109 29.22 34.78 22.23
C PRO A 109 28.20 34.12 21.31
N GLU A 110 27.96 34.75 20.16
CA GLU A 110 27.00 34.27 19.16
C GLU A 110 27.30 32.82 18.73
N ALA A 111 28.59 32.46 18.67
CA ALA A 111 29.05 31.10 18.39
C ALA A 111 28.45 30.05 19.35
N VAL A 112 28.33 30.36 20.64
CA VAL A 112 27.78 29.41 21.63
C VAL A 112 26.27 29.24 21.44
N VAL A 113 25.56 30.32 21.17
CA VAL A 113 24.12 30.27 20.83
C VAL A 113 23.89 29.40 19.59
N PHE A 114 24.75 29.55 18.58
CA PHE A 114 24.71 28.73 17.37
C PHE A 114 25.04 27.26 17.63
N THR A 115 26.02 26.95 18.48
CA THR A 115 26.35 25.56 18.83
C THR A 115 25.18 24.88 19.56
N ILE A 116 24.54 25.55 20.51
CA ILE A 116 23.36 25.04 21.23
C ILE A 116 22.21 24.76 20.24
N HIS A 117 21.95 25.71 19.34
CA HIS A 117 20.92 25.52 18.30
C HIS A 117 21.28 24.41 17.31
N HIS A 118 22.55 24.31 16.91
CA HIS A 118 23.03 23.29 15.99
C HIS A 118 22.88 21.89 16.58
N HIS A 119 23.27 21.69 17.83
CA HIS A 119 23.14 20.41 18.51
C HIS A 119 21.66 20.01 18.69
N ALA A 120 20.79 20.93 19.08
CA ALA A 120 19.35 20.65 19.15
C ALA A 120 18.77 20.25 17.78
N LYS A 121 19.25 20.88 16.70
CA LYS A 121 18.88 20.50 15.33
C LYS A 121 19.45 19.14 14.94
N GLN A 122 20.68 18.80 15.33
CA GLN A 122 21.27 17.49 15.08
C GLN A 122 20.48 16.38 15.79
N LEU A 123 20.13 16.56 17.07
CA LEU A 123 19.29 15.62 17.81
C LEU A 123 17.91 15.44 17.17
N LEU A 124 17.28 16.54 16.74
CA LEU A 124 16.00 16.49 16.02
C LEU A 124 16.12 15.71 14.71
N ASN A 125 17.20 15.93 13.94
CA ASN A 125 17.44 15.20 12.70
C ASN A 125 17.69 13.71 12.95
N GLN A 126 18.51 13.36 13.94
CA GLN A 126 18.77 11.98 14.33
C GLN A 126 17.50 11.26 14.77
N MET A 127 16.64 11.91 15.56
CA MET A 127 15.32 11.40 15.93
C MET A 127 14.42 11.17 14.71
N TRP A 128 14.51 12.03 13.70
CA TRP A 128 13.63 11.98 12.52
C TRP A 128 14.10 11.00 11.44
N GLU A 129 15.41 10.85 11.28
CA GLU A 129 16.05 9.96 10.30
C GLU A 129 16.19 8.51 10.81
N CYS A 130 16.05 8.29 12.11
CA CYS A 130 16.17 6.94 12.69
C CYS A 130 14.93 6.08 12.43
N ASP A 131 15.14 4.92 11.80
CA ASP A 131 14.10 3.92 11.54
C ASP A 131 13.81 3.03 12.75
N ASP A 132 14.75 2.90 13.70
CA ASP A 132 14.56 2.11 14.93
C ASP A 132 13.79 2.89 15.98
N PHE A 133 12.63 2.35 16.37
CA PHE A 133 11.77 2.94 17.40
C PHE A 133 12.49 3.18 18.74
N GLN A 134 13.35 2.25 19.17
CA GLN A 134 14.03 2.38 20.46
C GLN A 134 15.04 3.53 20.45
N GLN A 135 15.82 3.65 19.37
CA GLN A 135 16.75 4.76 19.19
C GLN A 135 16.03 6.09 19.00
N LYS A 136 14.93 6.12 18.24
CA LYS A 136 14.10 7.31 18.08
C LYS A 136 13.58 7.84 19.43
N MET A 137 13.06 6.96 20.28
CA MET A 137 12.60 7.33 21.62
C MET A 137 13.75 7.81 22.51
N HIS A 138 14.95 7.24 22.37
CA HIS A 138 16.13 7.72 23.06
C HIS A 138 16.51 9.15 22.64
N TYR A 139 16.57 9.43 21.34
CA TYR A 139 16.85 10.77 20.82
C TYR A 139 15.76 11.79 21.19
N GLU A 140 14.49 11.38 21.21
CA GLU A 140 13.39 12.23 21.68
C GLU A 140 13.58 12.63 23.15
N MET A 141 13.90 11.67 24.02
CA MET A 141 14.15 11.93 25.44
C MET A 141 15.38 12.81 25.65
N GLN A 142 16.46 12.59 24.90
CA GLN A 142 17.65 13.45 24.93
C GLN A 142 17.31 14.88 24.49
N LEU A 143 16.58 15.05 23.38
CA LEU A 143 16.16 16.35 22.89
C LEU A 143 15.27 17.08 23.90
N LEU A 144 14.30 16.40 24.52
CA LEU A 144 13.44 16.96 25.56
C LEU A 144 14.25 17.41 26.78
N HIS A 145 15.19 16.57 27.24
CA HIS A 145 16.05 16.90 28.37
C HIS A 145 16.93 18.12 28.05
N PHE A 146 17.53 18.16 26.87
CA PHE A 146 18.34 19.28 26.40
C PHE A 146 17.51 20.58 26.34
N MET A 147 16.38 20.56 25.65
CA MET A 147 15.50 21.72 25.48
C MET A 147 14.98 22.26 26.81
N THR A 148 14.61 21.37 27.74
CA THR A 148 14.13 21.76 29.07
C THR A 148 15.24 22.40 29.89
N THR A 149 16.44 21.83 29.85
CA THR A 149 17.62 22.36 30.56
C THR A 149 17.99 23.75 30.05
N VAL A 150 18.00 23.94 28.73
CA VAL A 150 18.30 25.24 28.11
C VAL A 150 17.24 26.27 28.47
N HIS A 151 15.96 25.88 28.45
CA HIS A 151 14.86 26.77 28.81
C HIS A 151 14.92 27.19 30.29
N ASP A 152 15.14 26.23 31.19
CA ASP A 152 15.21 26.49 32.62
C ASP A 152 16.41 27.39 32.97
N GLU A 153 17.59 27.14 32.39
CA GLU A 153 18.76 28.02 32.60
C GLU A 153 18.53 29.44 32.06
N ALA A 154 17.97 29.56 30.85
CA ALA A 154 17.65 30.86 30.25
C ALA A 154 16.58 31.63 31.06
N ARG A 155 15.64 30.93 31.71
CA ARG A 155 14.66 31.52 32.62
C ARG A 155 15.29 31.97 33.93
N LEU A 156 16.05 31.09 34.60
CA LEU A 156 16.71 31.38 35.89
C LEU A 156 17.69 32.56 35.79
N HIS A 157 18.40 32.69 34.65
CA HIS A 157 19.28 33.83 34.41
C HIS A 157 18.50 35.14 34.21
N LYS A 158 17.35 35.09 33.51
CA LYS A 158 16.48 36.26 33.32
C LYS A 158 15.81 36.72 34.63
N GLU A 159 15.50 35.78 35.52
CA GLU A 159 14.90 36.04 36.85
C GLU A 159 15.93 36.50 37.89
N GLY A 160 17.21 36.63 37.51
CA GLY A 160 18.28 37.12 38.40
C GLY A 160 18.70 36.12 39.48
N GLN A 161 18.23 34.87 39.41
CA GLN A 161 18.58 33.79 40.35
C GLN A 161 19.77 32.95 39.87
N GLY A 162 20.22 33.12 38.63
CA GLY A 162 21.40 32.47 38.09
C GLY A 162 22.71 33.10 38.59
N GLN A 163 23.52 32.34 39.34
CA GLN A 163 24.83 32.78 39.83
C GLN A 163 25.94 32.75 38.76
N SER A 164 25.74 32.03 37.64
CA SER A 164 26.76 31.88 36.58
C SER A 164 26.44 32.71 35.34
N ARG A 165 27.50 33.29 34.74
CA ARG A 165 27.44 34.08 33.50
C ARG A 165 27.23 33.22 32.24
N LEU A 166 27.39 31.91 32.35
CA LEU A 166 27.31 30.94 31.25
C LEU A 166 26.31 29.82 31.59
N PRO A 167 25.63 29.25 30.59
CA PRO A 167 24.74 28.10 30.79
C PRO A 167 25.55 26.81 30.93
N GLU A 168 26.08 26.56 32.13
CA GLU A 168 27.00 25.45 32.39
C GLU A 168 26.37 24.07 32.20
N LYS A 169 25.10 23.87 32.60
CA LYS A 169 24.44 22.57 32.43
C LYS A 169 24.16 22.29 30.96
N THR A 170 23.70 23.30 30.22
CA THR A 170 23.52 23.18 28.76
C THR A 170 24.83 22.84 28.06
N LEU A 171 25.94 23.49 28.44
CA LEU A 171 27.25 23.21 27.85
C LEU A 171 27.78 21.82 28.24
N SER A 172 27.46 21.34 29.45
CA SER A 172 27.83 19.98 29.87
C SER A 172 27.10 18.90 29.05
N LEU A 173 25.84 19.14 28.67
CA LEU A 173 25.09 18.23 27.80
C LEU A 173 25.69 18.14 26.39
N LEU A 174 26.23 19.25 25.86
CA LEU A 174 26.95 19.25 24.57
C LEU A 174 28.25 18.43 24.60
N GLN A 175 28.80 18.17 25.77
CA GLN A 175 30.05 17.42 25.96
C GLN A 175 29.81 15.94 26.29
N GLN A 176 28.55 15.55 26.56
CA GLN A 176 28.17 14.20 26.94
C GLN A 176 27.84 13.30 25.74
N ASP A 177 28.12 13.75 24.52
CA ASP A 177 28.10 12.96 23.28
C ASP A 177 29.33 12.04 23.16
#